data_AF-A0A7K5A3G3-F1
#
_entry.id   AF-A0A7K5A3G3-F1
#
_cell.length_a   1.000
_cell.length_b   1.000
_cell.length_c   1.000
_cell.angle_alpha   90.00
_cell.angle_beta   90.00
_cell.angle_gamma   90.00
#
_symmetry.space_group_name_H-M   'P 1'
#
loop_
_entity.id
_entity.type
_entity.pdbx_description
1 polymer ?
#
loop_
_entity_poly.entity_id
_entity_poly.type
_entity_poly.pdbx_seq_one_letter_code
_entity_poly.pdbx_strand_id
1 'polypeptide(L)' 'SPLPAGQPQSHPAAPSSGREDGRRKRTTFNKAQLEVLVRAFEKEPYPGIALREQLSSLTDIPESRIQ' A
#
# COMPACT_ATOMS: atom_id res chain seq x y z
N SER A 1 -22.27 43.91 -40.54
CA SER A 1 -22.89 42.71 -39.94
C SER A 1 -21.95 42.08 -38.91
N PRO A 2 -22.49 41.46 -37.84
CA PRO A 2 -21.84 41.24 -36.54
C PRO A 2 -21.06 39.91 -36.41
N LEU A 3 -20.40 39.75 -35.25
CA LEU A 3 -19.47 38.70 -34.79
C LEU A 3 -20.08 37.28 -34.65
N PRO A 4 -19.23 36.25 -34.54
CA PRO A 4 -19.40 35.24 -33.47
C PRO A 4 -18.06 35.02 -32.73
N ALA A 5 -18.01 35.28 -31.41
CA ALA A 5 -18.34 34.33 -30.34
C ALA A 5 -17.17 33.39 -29.96
N GLY A 6 -16.53 33.72 -28.83
CA GLY A 6 -16.14 32.77 -27.78
C GLY A 6 -15.10 31.70 -28.12
N GLN A 7 -13.84 31.95 -27.75
CA GLN A 7 -12.93 30.90 -27.32
C GLN A 7 -12.18 31.37 -26.05
N PRO A 8 -12.58 30.96 -24.84
CA PRO A 8 -11.65 30.97 -23.74
C PRO A 8 -10.65 29.83 -23.99
N GLN A 9 -9.37 30.20 -24.03
CA GLN A 9 -8.28 29.23 -24.06
C GLN A 9 -8.45 28.26 -22.89
N SER A 10 -8.85 27.04 -23.22
CA SER A 10 -8.99 25.93 -22.30
C SER A 10 -8.00 24.87 -22.76
N HIS A 11 -6.71 25.20 -22.61
CA HIS A 11 -5.68 24.20 -22.34
C HIS A 11 -6.20 23.25 -21.25
N PRO A 12 -6.54 21.99 -21.54
CA PRO A 12 -6.79 21.05 -20.49
C PRO A 12 -5.46 20.81 -19.79
N ALA A 13 -5.46 21.08 -18.49
CA ALA A 13 -4.38 20.73 -17.59
C ALA A 13 -3.90 19.31 -17.89
N ALA A 14 -2.58 19.15 -17.82
CA ALA A 14 -1.86 17.87 -17.86
C ALA A 14 -2.66 16.75 -17.20
N PRO A 15 -2.57 15.50 -17.69
CA PRO A 15 -3.26 14.38 -17.07
C PRO A 15 -2.83 14.39 -15.60
N SER A 16 -3.80 14.67 -14.73
CA SER A 16 -3.65 14.45 -13.31
C SER A 16 -3.31 12.97 -13.23
N SER A 17 -2.02 12.66 -13.03
CA SER A 17 -1.53 11.30 -12.83
C SER A 17 -2.55 10.65 -11.95
N GLY A 18 -3.14 9.58 -12.49
CA GLY A 18 -4.15 8.82 -11.78
C GLY A 18 -3.71 8.76 -10.33
N ARG A 19 -4.63 9.11 -9.43
CA ARG A 19 -4.51 8.70 -8.04
C ARG A 19 -4.47 7.18 -8.11
N GLU A 20 -3.27 6.64 -8.36
CA GLU A 20 -2.97 5.23 -8.35
C GLU A 20 -3.27 4.88 -6.92
N ASP A 21 -4.46 4.32 -6.76
CA ASP A 21 -5.10 3.94 -5.53
C ASP A 21 -4.01 3.35 -4.63
N GLY A 22 -3.47 4.18 -3.72
CA GLY A 22 -2.43 3.82 -2.75
C GLY A 22 -2.95 2.82 -1.72
N ARG A 23 -4.02 2.12 -2.05
CA ARG A 23 -4.65 1.08 -1.30
C ARG A 23 -3.82 -0.18 -1.51
N ARG A 24 -2.75 -0.25 -0.74
CA ARG A 24 -1.94 -1.46 -0.55
C ARG A 24 -2.92 -2.63 -0.40
N LYS A 25 -2.85 -3.57 -1.34
CA LYS A 25 -3.70 -4.77 -1.37
C LYS A 25 -3.80 -5.31 0.05
N ARG A 26 -5.03 -5.53 0.52
CA ARG A 26 -5.26 -6.06 1.86
C ARG A 26 -4.58 -7.42 1.93
N THR A 27 -3.58 -7.54 2.79
CA THR A 27 -2.92 -8.81 3.03
C THR A 27 -3.91 -9.71 3.76
N THR A 28 -4.27 -10.83 3.15
CA THR A 28 -5.06 -11.87 3.80
C THR A 28 -4.09 -12.91 4.35
N PHE A 29 -4.10 -13.10 5.66
CA PHE A 29 -3.24 -14.08 6.32
C PHE A 29 -3.88 -15.47 6.22
N ASN A 30 -3.09 -16.46 5.79
CA ASN A 30 -3.42 -17.88 5.92
C ASN A 30 -3.10 -18.37 7.33
N LYS A 31 -3.71 -19.51 7.73
CA LYS A 31 -3.52 -20.10 9.05
C LYS A 31 -2.03 -20.33 9.40
N ALA A 32 -1.25 -20.87 8.46
CA ALA A 32 0.18 -21.09 8.67
C ALA A 32 0.97 -19.78 8.89
N GLN A 33 0.62 -18.71 8.18
CA GLN A 33 1.25 -17.39 8.37
C GLN A 33 0.92 -16.81 9.75
N LEU A 34 -0.34 -16.96 10.19
CA LEU A 34 -0.77 -16.55 11.53
C LEU A 34 -0.02 -17.33 12.62
N GLU A 35 0.17 -18.64 12.49
CA GLU A 35 0.91 -19.44 13.47
C GLU A 35 2.35 -18.96 13.64
N VAL A 36 3.02 -18.58 12.55
CA VAL A 36 4.37 -18.00 12.58
C VAL A 36 4.37 -16.64 13.29
N LEU A 37 3.43 -15.76 12.95
CA LEU A 37 3.31 -14.43 13.56
C LEU A 37 2.97 -14.51 15.05
N VAL A 38 2.05 -15.40 15.45
CA VAL A 38 1.66 -15.62 16.85
C VAL A 38 2.85 -16.15 17.65
N ARG A 39 3.57 -17.17 17.15
CA ARG A 39 4.77 -17.69 17.84
C ARG A 39 5.86 -16.64 17.99
N ALA A 40 6.01 -15.76 17.02
CA ALA A 40 6.97 -14.66 17.12
C ALA A 40 6.53 -13.63 18.16
N PHE A 41 5.25 -13.26 18.15
CA PHE A 41 4.67 -12.33 19.12
C PHE A 41 4.70 -12.86 20.57
N GLU A 42 4.50 -14.17 20.77
CA GLU A 42 4.64 -14.82 22.09
C GLU A 42 6.06 -14.72 22.65
N LYS A 43 7.07 -14.68 21.78
CA LYS A 43 8.49 -14.55 22.18
C LYS A 43 8.90 -13.10 22.36
N GLU A 44 8.55 -12.26 21.39
CA GLU A 44 8.89 -10.84 21.34
C GLU A 44 7.67 -10.06 20.81
N PRO A 45 6.85 -9.47 21.69
CA PRO A 45 5.63 -8.78 21.29
C PRO A 45 5.90 -7.47 20.53
N TYR A 46 7.13 -6.96 20.61
CA TYR A 46 7.59 -5.79 19.85
C TYR A 46 8.83 -6.18 19.04
N PRO A 47 8.65 -6.96 17.97
CA PRO A 47 9.76 -7.46 17.17
C PRO A 47 10.60 -6.29 16.64
N GLY A 48 11.93 -6.42 16.63
CA GLY A 48 12.80 -5.45 15.94
C GLY A 48 12.60 -5.43 14.41
N ILE A 49 13.21 -4.47 13.71
CA ILE A 49 13.17 -4.40 12.23
C ILE A 49 13.67 -5.73 11.62
N ALA A 50 14.80 -6.24 12.11
CA ALA A 50 15.38 -7.49 11.63
C ALA A 50 14.42 -8.69 11.77
N LEU A 51 13.73 -8.81 12.90
CA LEU A 51 12.78 -9.90 13.14
C LEU A 51 11.56 -9.76 12.22
N ARG A 52 11.04 -8.54 12.03
CA ARG A 52 9.95 -8.30 11.08
C ARG A 52 10.36 -8.59 9.62
N GLU A 53 11.59 -8.30 9.21
CA GLU A 53 12.10 -8.68 7.88
C GLU A 53 12.23 -10.20 7.70
N GLN A 54 12.66 -10.92 8.75
CA GLN A 54 12.68 -12.39 8.73
C GLN A 54 11.27 -12.97 8.62
N LEU A 55 10.33 -12.47 9.43
CA LEU A 55 8.93 -12.89 9.36
C LEU A 55 8.31 -12.55 8.00
N SER A 56 8.69 -11.41 7.41
CA SER A 56 8.27 -11.01 6.08
C SER A 56 8.71 -12.02 5.02
N SER A 57 9.97 -12.45 5.06
CA SER A 57 10.52 -13.46 4.15
C SER A 57 9.86 -14.83 4.34
N LEU A 58 9.53 -15.20 5.58
CA LEU A 58 8.90 -16.49 5.91
C LEU A 58 7.43 -16.55 5.53
N THR A 59 6.73 -15.42 5.65
CA THR A 59 5.27 -15.37 5.46
C THR A 59 4.86 -14.76 4.13
N ASP A 60 5.79 -14.24 3.33
CA ASP A 60 5.50 -13.47 2.10
C ASP A 60 4.63 -12.22 2.36
N ILE A 61 4.65 -11.75 3.61
CA ILE A 61 3.90 -10.58 4.07
C ILE A 61 4.89 -9.43 4.15
N PRO A 62 4.60 -8.24 3.63
CA PRO A 62 5.53 -7.13 3.75
C PRO A 62 5.76 -6.76 5.22
N GLU A 63 7.01 -6.51 5.60
CA GLU A 63 7.45 -6.07 6.95
C GLU A 63 6.51 -5.01 7.55
N SER A 64 6.11 -4.01 6.76
CA SER A 64 5.18 -2.94 7.17
C SER A 64 3.80 -3.40 7.68
N ARG A 65 3.42 -4.66 7.45
CA ARG A 65 2.16 -5.27 7.95
C ARG A 65 2.35 -6.06 9.24
N ILE A 66 3.59 -6.25 9.68
CA ILE A 66 3.95 -6.98 10.88
C ILE A 66 4.15 -5.92 11.97
N GLN A 67 3.21 -5.83 12.92
CA GLN A 67 3.21 -4.83 13.99
C GLN A 67 3.14 -5.50 15.35
#